data_AF-A0AAV4SFN5-F1
#
_entry.id   AF-A0AAV4SFN5-F1
#
_cell.length_a   1.000
_cell.length_b   1.000
_cell.length_c   1.000
_cell.angle_alpha   90.00
_cell.angle_beta   90.00
_cell.angle_gamma   90.00
#
_symmetry.space_group_name_H-M   'P 1'
#
loop_
_entity.id
_entity.type
_entity.pdbx_description
1 polymer ?
#
loop_
_entity_poly.entity_id
_entity_poly.type
_entity_poly.pdbx_seq_one_letter_code
_entity_poly.pdbx_strand_id
1 'polypeptide(L)'
;ICEEERYGRIPVGGVGYDDEEVLKIRCHRGYWGQGVFDTSNGFCEEERYGRIPVGGVGYDDENCQEIRCHEGGYWGAGCGSISISGMPNCRLVKGTGHYPKCCKQVRCD
;
A
#
# COMPACT_ATOMS: atom_id res chain seq x y z
N ILE A 1 12.67 -2.84 8.12
CA ILE A 1 12.40 -1.89 9.22
C ILE A 1 11.81 -0.69 8.53
N CYS A 2 10.57 -0.32 8.85
CA CYS A 2 10.04 0.98 8.44
C CYS A 2 10.54 1.97 9.49
N GLU A 3 11.25 3.01 9.07
CA GLU A 3 11.64 4.13 9.94
C GLU A 3 10.78 5.33 9.56
N GLU A 4 9.85 5.67 10.45
CA GLU A 4 9.08 6.91 10.40
C GLU A 4 9.48 7.72 11.65
N GLU A 5 9.83 9.00 11.50
CA GLU A 5 10.40 9.83 12.58
C GLU A 5 9.54 9.85 13.85
N ARG A 6 8.23 9.63 13.72
CA ARG A 6 7.25 9.69 14.82
C ARG A 6 7.03 8.35 15.54
N TYR A 7 7.36 7.20 14.93
CA TYR A 7 7.03 5.86 15.46
C TYR A 7 8.25 4.98 15.79
N GLY A 8 9.46 5.46 15.48
CA GLY A 8 10.69 4.67 15.66
C GLY A 8 10.75 3.45 14.74
N ARG A 9 11.58 2.45 15.11
CA ARG A 9 11.80 1.26 14.29
C ARG A 9 10.63 0.28 14.41
N ILE A 10 9.80 0.18 13.36
CA ILE A 10 8.75 -0.84 13.30
C ILE A 10 9.27 -2.09 12.55
N PRO A 11 9.23 -3.28 13.17
CA PRO A 11 9.55 -4.53 12.48
C PRO A 11 8.53 -4.81 11.36
N VAL A 12 8.95 -5.49 10.30
CA VAL A 12 8.07 -5.83 9.17
C VAL A 12 6.91 -6.69 9.67
N GLY A 13 5.67 -6.32 9.34
CA GLY A 13 4.45 -6.94 9.88
C GLY A 13 4.02 -6.44 11.27
N GLY A 14 4.80 -5.54 11.88
CA GLY A 14 4.45 -4.85 13.12
C GLY A 14 3.36 -3.80 12.90
N VAL A 15 2.63 -3.51 13.99
CA VAL A 15 1.63 -2.45 14.07
C VAL A 15 2.17 -1.35 14.97
N GLY A 16 2.25 -0.13 14.46
CA GLY A 16 2.46 1.07 15.26
C GLY A 16 1.11 1.66 15.69
N TYR A 17 1.04 2.22 16.90
CA TYR A 17 -0.11 2.93 17.43
C TYR A 17 0.33 4.37 17.75
N ASP A 18 -0.46 5.36 17.36
CA ASP A 18 -0.38 6.74 17.85
C ASP A 18 -1.66 7.03 18.64
N ASP A 19 -1.50 7.59 19.83
CA ASP A 19 -2.61 7.84 20.76
C ASP A 19 -3.40 9.13 20.41
N GLU A 20 -2.92 9.97 19.47
CA GLU A 20 -3.61 11.21 19.07
C GLU A 20 -4.41 11.08 17.77
N GLU A 21 -4.09 10.13 16.89
CA GLU A 21 -4.95 9.72 15.78
C GLU A 21 -4.84 8.19 15.59
N VAL A 22 -5.96 7.46 15.62
CA VAL A 22 -5.99 5.99 15.51
C VAL A 22 -5.52 5.53 14.11
N LEU A 23 -4.22 5.58 13.89
CA LEU A 23 -3.54 5.19 12.66
C LEU A 23 -2.94 3.81 12.88
N LYS A 24 -3.62 2.77 12.38
CA LYS A 24 -3.10 1.40 12.34
C LYS A 24 -2.04 1.31 11.24
N ILE A 25 -0.79 1.63 11.56
CA ILE A 25 0.31 1.52 10.60
C ILE A 25 0.73 0.05 10.49
N ARG A 26 0.37 -0.63 9.41
CA ARG A 26 0.83 -1.99 9.09
C ARG A 26 2.06 -1.89 8.16
N CYS A 27 3.24 -2.15 8.70
CA CYS A 27 4.51 -2.09 7.96
C CYS A 27 4.64 -3.28 6.98
N HIS A 28 4.01 -3.15 5.80
CA HIS A 28 4.44 -3.85 4.59
C HIS A 28 5.59 -3.06 3.96
N ARG A 29 6.45 -3.71 3.16
CA ARG A 29 7.50 -3.05 2.36
C ARG A 29 6.89 -2.22 1.23
N GLY A 30 5.99 -1.31 1.59
CA GLY A 30 5.02 -0.58 0.79
C GLY A 30 4.80 0.80 1.37
N TYR A 31 4.31 1.75 0.57
CA TYR A 31 3.80 3.01 1.10
C TYR A 31 2.30 2.88 1.35
N TRP A 32 1.81 3.65 2.32
CA TRP A 32 0.40 3.83 2.56
C TRP A 32 0.06 5.31 2.42
N GLY A 33 -1.16 5.61 2.02
CA GLY A 33 -1.67 6.98 1.94
C GLY A 33 -3.17 7.00 2.19
N GLN A 34 -3.69 8.18 2.49
CA GLN A 34 -5.13 8.40 2.62
C GLN A 34 -5.53 9.61 1.78
N GLY A 35 -6.77 9.61 1.30
CA GLY A 35 -7.34 10.74 0.58
C GLY A 35 -8.80 10.94 0.95
N VAL A 36 -9.25 12.19 0.86
CA VAL A 36 -10.66 12.55 1.04
C VAL A 36 -11.39 12.31 -0.29
N PHE A 37 -12.57 11.72 -0.22
CA PHE A 37 -13.41 11.43 -1.39
C PHE A 37 -14.87 11.71 -1.02
N ASP A 38 -15.64 12.32 -1.94
CA ASP A 38 -17.09 12.42 -1.75
C ASP A 38 -17.71 11.03 -1.99
N THR A 39 -18.08 10.37 -0.90
CA THR A 39 -18.72 9.05 -0.94
C THR A 39 -20.22 9.13 -0.65
N SER A 40 -20.85 10.29 -0.82
CA SER A 40 -22.29 10.48 -0.60
C SER A 40 -23.15 9.57 -1.48
N ASN A 41 -22.61 9.14 -2.62
CA ASN A 41 -23.23 8.17 -3.52
C ASN A 41 -23.02 6.70 -3.10
N GLY A 42 -22.23 6.44 -2.04
CA GLY A 42 -21.88 5.12 -1.53
C GLY A 42 -20.61 4.51 -2.14
N PHE A 43 -19.81 5.27 -2.89
CA PHE A 43 -18.64 4.76 -3.62
C PHE A 43 -17.44 5.71 -3.60
N CYS A 44 -16.26 5.17 -3.85
CA CYS A 44 -15.07 5.88 -4.29
C CYS A 44 -14.91 5.63 -5.80
N GLU A 45 -14.85 6.68 -6.61
CA GLU A 45 -14.90 6.58 -8.08
C GLU A 45 -13.80 7.38 -8.75
N GLU A 46 -12.82 6.72 -9.36
CA GLU A 46 -11.75 7.37 -10.12
C GLU A 46 -11.43 6.56 -11.37
N GLU A 47 -10.96 7.22 -12.44
CA GLU A 47 -10.71 6.56 -13.74
C GLU A 47 -9.77 5.34 -13.62
N ARG A 48 -8.75 5.45 -12.75
CA ARG A 48 -7.67 4.46 -12.62
C ARG A 48 -8.04 3.15 -11.91
N TYR A 49 -8.99 3.18 -10.98
CA TYR A 49 -9.45 1.98 -10.25
C TYR A 49 -10.96 1.73 -10.38
N GLY A 50 -11.65 2.56 -11.16
CA GLY A 50 -13.09 2.49 -11.37
C GLY A 50 -13.88 2.85 -10.12
N ARG A 51 -14.99 2.14 -9.94
CA ARG A 51 -15.97 2.36 -8.87
C ARG A 51 -15.82 1.31 -7.78
N ILE A 52 -15.54 1.74 -6.56
CA ILE A 52 -15.37 0.90 -5.38
C ILE A 52 -16.49 1.23 -4.39
N PRO A 53 -17.33 0.27 -3.97
CA PRO A 53 -18.33 0.54 -2.93
C PRO A 53 -17.64 0.89 -1.61
N VAL A 54 -18.26 1.75 -0.79
CA VAL A 54 -17.80 2.01 0.57
C VAL A 54 -17.70 0.70 1.36
N GLY A 55 -16.58 0.51 2.06
CA GLY A 55 -16.21 -0.75 2.73
C GLY A 55 -15.57 -1.79 1.81
N GLY A 56 -15.55 -1.54 0.49
CA GLY A 56 -14.96 -2.38 -0.54
C GLY A 56 -13.48 -2.12 -0.78
N VAL A 57 -12.92 -2.95 -1.67
CA VAL A 57 -11.52 -2.89 -2.11
C VAL A 57 -11.48 -2.86 -3.63
N GLY A 58 -10.66 -1.96 -4.18
CA GLY A 58 -10.30 -1.91 -5.60
C GLY A 58 -8.79 -1.90 -5.79
N TYR A 59 -8.37 -2.00 -7.05
CA TYR A 59 -6.97 -2.12 -7.41
C TYR A 59 -6.64 -1.21 -8.59
N ASP A 60 -5.52 -0.51 -8.47
CA ASP A 60 -4.86 0.20 -9.57
C ASP A 60 -3.67 -0.67 -9.99
N ASP A 61 -3.89 -1.52 -11.00
CA ASP A 61 -2.88 -2.49 -11.45
C ASP A 61 -1.73 -1.84 -12.23
N GLU A 62 -1.98 -0.65 -12.79
CA GLU A 62 -0.95 0.13 -13.47
C GLU A 62 0.12 0.58 -12.47
N ASN A 63 -0.33 1.13 -11.34
CA ASN A 63 0.54 1.60 -10.24
C ASN A 63 0.80 0.52 -9.18
N CYS A 64 0.19 -0.66 -9.31
CA CYS A 64 0.24 -1.76 -8.35
C CYS A 64 -0.14 -1.31 -6.93
N GLN A 65 -1.35 -0.75 -6.80
CA GLN A 65 -1.91 -0.28 -5.54
C GLN A 65 -3.22 -1.00 -5.19
N GLU A 66 -3.47 -1.17 -3.90
CA GLU A 66 -4.76 -1.51 -3.33
C GLU A 66 -5.41 -0.24 -2.77
N ILE A 67 -6.70 -0.07 -3.03
CA ILE A 67 -7.52 1.06 -2.56
C ILE A 67 -8.66 0.49 -1.73
N ARG A 68 -8.79 0.93 -0.49
CA ARG A 68 -9.89 0.57 0.40
C ARG A 68 -10.78 1.78 0.58
N CYS A 69 -11.99 1.69 0.06
CA CYS A 69 -12.95 2.78 0.17
C CYS A 69 -13.61 2.76 1.55
N HIS A 70 -13.78 3.93 2.17
CA HIS A 70 -14.53 4.10 3.40
C HIS A 70 -15.37 5.38 3.33
N GLU A 71 -16.23 5.60 4.31
CA GLU A 71 -17.02 6.83 4.34
C GLU A 71 -16.10 8.06 4.41
N GLY A 72 -16.29 8.99 3.47
CA GLY A 72 -15.54 10.23 3.36
C GLY A 72 -14.13 10.11 2.76
N GLY A 73 -13.70 8.93 2.30
CA GLY A 73 -12.35 8.80 1.77
C GLY A 73 -11.90 7.40 1.38
N TYR A 74 -10.60 7.25 1.20
CA TYR A 74 -9.97 5.96 0.93
C TYR A 74 -8.62 5.82 1.64
N TRP A 75 -8.23 4.56 1.88
CA TRP A 75 -6.86 4.17 2.23
C TRP A 75 -6.21 3.49 1.02
N GLY A 76 -5.06 3.98 0.59
CA GLY A 76 -4.25 3.39 -0.46
C GLY A 76 -3.02 2.69 0.11
N ALA A 77 -2.64 1.55 -0.47
CA ALA A 77 -1.37 0.89 -0.21
C ALA A 77 -0.70 0.50 -1.53
N GLY A 78 0.61 0.75 -1.66
CA GLY A 78 1.38 0.44 -2.87
C GLY A 78 2.69 -0.28 -2.56
N CYS A 79 3.40 -0.70 -3.60
CA CYS A 79 4.71 -1.35 -3.46
C CYS A 79 5.76 -0.38 -2.94
N GLY A 80 6.67 -0.86 -2.12
CA GLY A 80 7.79 -0.08 -1.60
C GLY A 80 9.06 -0.39 -2.34
N SER A 81 10.09 0.38 -2.01
CA SER A 81 11.40 0.26 -2.63
C SER A 81 12.17 -0.93 -2.06
N ILE A 82 12.73 -1.74 -2.95
CA ILE A 82 13.63 -2.85 -2.59
C ILE A 82 15.01 -2.53 -3.17
N SER A 83 16.03 -2.50 -2.32
CA SER A 83 17.42 -2.44 -2.75
C SER A 83 17.99 -3.85 -2.86
N ILE A 84 18.67 -4.14 -3.97
CA ILE A 84 19.43 -5.37 -4.21
C ILE A 84 20.95 -5.13 -4.18
N SER A 85 21.37 -3.96 -3.70
CA SER A 85 22.79 -3.64 -3.56
C SER A 85 23.46 -4.63 -2.61
N GLY A 86 24.60 -5.20 -3.03
CA GLY A 86 25.30 -6.26 -2.28
C GLY A 86 24.74 -7.67 -2.48
N MET A 87 23.76 -7.88 -3.36
CA MET A 87 23.24 -9.20 -3.70
C MET A 87 23.71 -9.62 -5.11
N PRO A 88 24.88 -10.27 -5.26
CA PRO A 88 25.37 -10.72 -6.56
C PRO A 88 24.42 -11.75 -7.16
N ASN A 89 24.28 -11.76 -8.49
CA ASN A 89 23.36 -12.61 -9.26
C ASN A 89 21.87 -12.46 -8.90
N CYS A 90 21.49 -11.38 -8.22
CA CYS A 90 20.10 -11.06 -7.95
C CYS A 90 19.58 -9.96 -8.87
N ARG A 91 18.31 -10.07 -9.25
CA ARG A 91 17.58 -9.06 -10.03
C ARG A 91 16.19 -8.84 -9.47
N LEU A 92 15.66 -7.64 -9.70
CA LEU A 92 14.25 -7.33 -9.41
C LEU A 92 13.39 -7.72 -10.60
N VAL A 93 12.37 -8.54 -10.36
CA VAL A 93 11.40 -8.99 -11.37
C VAL A 93 10.01 -8.47 -10.97
N LYS A 94 9.32 -7.78 -11.89
CA LYS A 94 7.94 -7.33 -11.66
C LYS A 94 7.02 -8.55 -11.58
N GLY A 95 6.19 -8.62 -10.54
CA GLY A 95 5.15 -9.64 -10.45
C GLY A 95 3.94 -9.32 -11.33
N THR A 96 2.88 -10.12 -11.23
CA THR A 96 1.66 -9.99 -12.05
C THR A 96 0.39 -10.07 -11.20
N GLY A 97 -0.70 -9.46 -11.68
CA GLY A 97 -1.99 -9.40 -11.00
C GLY A 97 -2.10 -8.20 -10.05
N HIS A 98 -3.00 -8.28 -9.08
CA HIS A 98 -3.27 -7.19 -8.13
C HIS A 98 -2.21 -7.05 -7.04
N TYR A 99 -2.13 -5.87 -6.42
CA TYR A 99 -1.32 -5.67 -5.21
C TYR A 99 -1.68 -6.74 -4.14
N PRO A 100 -0.70 -7.29 -3.41
CA PRO A 100 0.75 -7.04 -3.50
C PRO A 100 1.50 -7.92 -4.51
N LYS A 101 0.80 -8.73 -5.32
CA LYS A 101 1.42 -9.71 -6.23
C LYS A 101 2.16 -9.05 -7.39
N CYS A 102 1.72 -7.89 -7.87
CA CYS A 102 2.42 -7.13 -8.92
C CYS A 102 3.71 -6.44 -8.46
N CYS A 103 4.01 -6.42 -7.15
CA CYS A 103 5.22 -5.78 -6.64
C CYS A 103 6.49 -6.47 -7.15
N LYS A 104 7.58 -5.70 -7.24
CA LYS A 104 8.90 -6.23 -7.60
C LYS A 104 9.34 -7.28 -6.58
N GLN A 105 9.86 -8.39 -7.06
CA GLN A 105 10.38 -9.50 -6.27
C GLN A 105 11.86 -9.70 -6.59
N VAL A 106 12.67 -10.01 -5.58
CA VAL A 106 14.07 -10.37 -5.79
C VAL A 106 14.12 -11.82 -6.29
N ARG A 107 14.82 -12.03 -7.41
CA ARG A 107 15.15 -13.36 -7.95
C ARG A 107 16.66 -13.45 -8.06
N CYS A 108 17.24 -14.48 -7.47
CA CYS A 108 18.67 -14.75 -7.50
C CYS A 108 18.92 -16.09 -8.19
N ASP A 109 19.99 -16.16 -8.97
CA ASP A 109 20.48 -17.35 -9.66
C ASP A 109 21.62 -18.02 -8.88
#